data_AF-A0A164H800-F1
#
_entry.id   AF-A0A164H800-F1
#
_cell.length_a   1.000
_cell.length_b   1.000
_cell.length_c   1.000
_cell.angle_alpha   90.00
_cell.angle_beta   90.00
_cell.angle_gamma   90.00
#
_symmetry.space_group_name_H-M   'P 1'
#
loop_
_entity.id
_entity.type
_entity.pdbx_description
1 polymer ?
#
loop_
_entity_poly.entity_id
_entity_poly.type
_entity_poly.pdbx_seq_one_letter_code
_entity_poly.pdbx_strand_id
1 'polypeptide(L)'
;MLRTRGVGATLAIASVLLLAACGGNDSTASSKPTLKTSTSATATVPPAQSPSAAPGGDQQTVPEPPSAAPTTSAAAERPEPVQPTATAPDNPPLSAKDQAFLDELKKRGVVPSSPDIALTAANYVCQGKASGASDQEISTYVNAMAGSDPAFDPNKMSVEQAGKIYIDTATQTYCNK
;
A
#
# COMPACT_ATOMS: atom_id res chain seq x y z
N MET A 1 -29.24 -51.61 -23.98
CA MET A 1 -27.76 -51.57 -23.80
C MET A 1 -27.52 -50.75 -22.53
N LEU A 2 -27.33 -51.35 -21.35
CA LEU A 2 -26.03 -51.82 -20.80
C LEU A 2 -24.99 -50.68 -20.91
N ARG A 3 -24.35 -50.10 -19.90
CA ARG A 3 -24.01 -50.41 -18.48
C ARG A 3 -23.10 -49.21 -18.08
N THR A 4 -23.18 -48.55 -16.92
CA THR A 4 -22.41 -48.90 -15.72
C THR A 4 -22.06 -47.61 -14.96
N ARG A 5 -22.07 -47.79 -13.63
CA ARG A 5 -21.66 -46.98 -12.49
C ARG A 5 -20.34 -46.19 -12.62
N GLY A 6 -20.25 -45.12 -11.83
CA GLY A 6 -18.99 -44.52 -11.40
C GLY A 6 -19.15 -43.60 -10.19
N VAL A 7 -19.28 -44.18 -8.98
CA VAL A 7 -18.89 -43.51 -7.73
C VAL A 7 -17.38 -43.75 -7.60
N GLY A 8 -16.61 -42.68 -7.47
CA GLY A 8 -15.16 -42.75 -7.30
C GLY A 8 -14.62 -41.47 -6.67
N ALA A 9 -14.62 -41.44 -5.35
CA ALA A 9 -13.85 -40.48 -4.57
C ALA A 9 -12.40 -40.97 -4.50
N THR A 10 -11.45 -40.16 -4.97
CA THR A 10 -10.04 -40.26 -4.59
C THR A 10 -9.51 -38.84 -4.34
N LEU A 11 -9.60 -38.41 -3.08
CA LEU A 11 -8.81 -37.33 -2.52
C LEU A 11 -7.38 -37.86 -2.30
N ALA A 12 -6.44 -37.37 -3.10
CA ALA A 12 -5.02 -37.45 -2.80
C ALA A 12 -4.35 -36.19 -3.34
N ILE A 13 -4.29 -35.14 -2.52
CA ILE A 13 -3.41 -34.00 -2.77
C ILE A 13 -2.52 -33.85 -1.55
N ALA A 14 -1.40 -34.56 -1.58
CA ALA A 14 -0.23 -34.22 -0.79
C ALA A 14 0.76 -33.54 -1.74
N SER A 15 0.65 -32.22 -1.85
CA SER A 15 1.68 -31.38 -2.48
C SER A 15 2.24 -30.44 -1.43
N VAL A 16 3.06 -31.01 -0.54
CA VAL A 16 4.07 -30.26 0.21
C VAL A 16 5.32 -30.24 -0.67
N LEU A 17 5.48 -29.20 -1.47
CA LEU A 17 6.76 -28.85 -2.10
C LEU A 17 7.00 -27.35 -1.93
N LEU A 18 7.63 -27.05 -0.79
CA LEU A 18 8.69 -26.08 -0.56
C LEU A 18 8.66 -24.79 -1.41
N LEU A 19 8.17 -23.71 -0.79
CA LEU A 19 8.54 -22.31 -1.07
C LEU A 19 10.05 -22.13 -0.82
N ALA A 20 10.87 -22.57 -1.77
CA ALA A 20 12.27 -22.19 -1.88
C ALA A 20 12.44 -21.47 -3.21
N ALA A 21 12.21 -20.15 -3.20
CA ALA A 21 12.81 -19.13 -4.08
C ALA A 21 11.83 -17.99 -4.41
N CYS A 22 11.70 -17.03 -3.49
CA CYS A 22 11.75 -15.60 -3.84
C CYS A 22 12.01 -14.81 -2.55
N GLY A 23 13.27 -14.55 -2.26
CA GLY A 23 13.66 -13.88 -1.02
C GLY A 23 15.16 -13.94 -0.81
N GLY A 24 15.91 -13.53 -1.85
CA GLY A 24 17.31 -13.18 -1.68
C GLY A 24 17.40 -12.10 -0.61
N ASN A 25 18.21 -12.40 0.39
CA ASN A 25 18.58 -11.53 1.50
C ASN A 25 19.35 -10.31 0.96
N ASP A 26 18.64 -9.28 0.51
CA ASP A 26 19.22 -7.96 0.23
C ASP A 26 18.46 -6.87 1.01
N SER A 27 19.02 -6.58 2.19
CA SER A 27 19.05 -5.30 2.89
C SER A 27 17.76 -4.47 3.01
N THR A 28 17.20 -4.40 4.22
CA THR A 28 16.84 -3.12 4.86
C THR A 28 16.63 -3.28 6.37
N ALA A 29 17.04 -2.26 7.11
CA ALA A 29 16.60 -1.90 8.45
C ALA A 29 17.05 -2.79 9.64
N SER A 30 18.25 -2.50 10.13
CA SER A 30 18.46 -2.48 11.59
C SER A 30 17.49 -1.46 12.20
N SER A 31 16.32 -1.92 12.62
CA SER A 31 15.43 -1.18 13.52
C SER A 31 14.69 -2.19 14.36
N LYS A 32 15.27 -2.50 15.53
CA LYS A 32 14.58 -3.26 16.57
C LYS A 32 13.46 -2.37 17.12
N PRO A 33 12.17 -2.73 16.98
CA PRO A 33 11.12 -2.05 17.71
C PRO A 33 11.10 -2.65 19.12
N THR A 34 11.57 -1.90 20.11
CA THR A 34 11.27 -2.22 21.51
C THR A 34 10.32 -1.16 22.05
N LEU A 35 9.03 -1.42 21.88
CA LEU A 35 8.00 -0.76 22.67
C LEU A 35 8.11 -1.25 24.12
N LYS A 36 8.51 -0.35 25.03
CA LYS A 36 8.22 -0.50 26.46
C LYS A 36 7.63 0.81 26.98
N THR A 37 6.31 0.75 27.19
CA THR A 37 5.52 1.64 28.03
C THR A 37 6.17 1.76 29.41
N SER A 38 6.44 2.99 29.85
CA SER A 38 6.69 3.27 31.26
C SER A 38 5.68 4.28 31.76
N THR A 39 4.68 3.73 32.42
CA THR A 39 3.70 4.38 33.28
C THR A 39 4.40 5.16 34.40
N SER A 40 3.84 6.32 34.76
CA SER A 40 4.28 7.12 35.91
C SER A 40 3.98 6.37 37.21
N ALA A 41 4.99 6.18 38.05
CA ALA A 41 4.82 5.81 39.45
C ALA A 41 5.90 6.49 40.31
N THR A 42 5.42 7.32 41.22
CA THR A 42 6.11 8.05 42.28
C THR A 42 6.74 7.09 43.29
N ALA A 43 8.00 7.31 43.72
CA ALA A 43 8.49 7.04 45.08
C ALA A 43 9.97 7.43 45.32
N THR A 44 10.17 8.38 46.25
CA THR A 44 11.21 8.46 47.31
C THR A 44 12.72 8.52 46.99
N VAL A 45 13.36 9.59 47.48
CA VAL A 45 14.81 9.87 47.53
C VAL A 45 15.34 9.62 48.95
N PRO A 46 16.53 9.01 49.12
CA PRO A 46 17.51 9.50 50.11
C PRO A 46 18.95 9.67 49.54
N PRO A 47 19.91 10.27 50.29
CA PRO A 47 20.85 11.25 49.75
C PRO A 47 22.27 10.73 49.41
N ALA A 48 23.01 11.68 48.82
CA ALA A 48 24.40 11.68 48.36
C ALA A 48 25.46 11.09 49.30
N GLN A 49 26.59 10.69 48.71
CA GLN A 49 27.96 10.91 49.22
C GLN A 49 29.02 10.64 48.13
N SER A 50 29.72 11.70 47.71
CA SER A 50 31.09 11.69 47.14
C SER A 50 32.11 11.81 48.30
N PRO A 51 33.45 11.60 48.17
CA PRO A 51 34.34 12.37 47.24
C PRO A 51 35.68 11.71 46.77
N SER A 52 36.35 12.45 45.87
CA SER A 52 37.81 12.56 45.59
C SER A 52 38.58 11.36 44.98
N ALA A 53 39.47 11.53 44.00
CA ALA A 53 40.46 12.61 43.83
C ALA A 53 40.79 12.98 42.35
N ALA A 54 41.46 14.12 42.20
CA ALA A 54 41.77 14.95 41.02
C ALA A 54 43.07 14.54 40.24
N PRO A 55 43.77 15.42 39.47
CA PRO A 55 43.44 16.05 38.17
C PRO A 55 44.55 15.88 37.07
N GLY A 56 44.19 16.13 35.80
CA GLY A 56 44.94 16.95 34.80
C GLY A 56 46.19 16.41 34.06
N GLY A 57 46.14 16.48 32.72
CA GLY A 57 47.25 17.00 31.89
C GLY A 57 48.09 16.03 31.02
N ASP A 58 48.05 16.27 29.70
CA ASP A 58 49.12 16.16 28.70
C ASP A 58 49.36 14.89 27.83
N GLN A 59 49.04 15.11 26.54
CA GLN A 59 49.67 14.70 25.26
C GLN A 59 49.61 13.25 24.75
N GLN A 60 48.93 13.06 23.60
CA GLN A 60 49.47 12.26 22.48
C GLN A 60 48.88 12.64 21.10
N THR A 61 49.68 13.41 20.35
CA THR A 61 49.97 13.41 18.90
C THR A 61 48.88 13.09 17.86
N VAL A 62 48.60 14.08 17.02
CA VAL A 62 47.96 13.98 15.69
C VAL A 62 48.95 13.44 14.64
N PRO A 63 48.56 12.46 13.81
CA PRO A 63 49.09 12.33 12.47
C PRO A 63 48.06 12.85 11.46
N GLU A 64 48.44 13.90 10.73
CA GLU A 64 47.81 14.33 9.49
C GLU A 64 48.29 13.42 8.33
N PRO A 65 47.41 12.95 7.45
CA PRO A 65 47.79 12.60 6.09
C PRO A 65 47.41 13.72 5.10
N PRO A 66 48.30 14.04 4.13
CA PRO A 66 48.08 15.14 3.19
C PRO A 66 47.17 14.76 2.02
N SER A 67 46.35 15.75 1.66
CA SER A 67 45.97 16.21 0.31
C SER A 67 45.45 15.23 -0.77
N ALA A 68 44.24 15.59 -1.22
CA ALA A 68 43.70 15.53 -2.58
C ALA A 68 43.25 14.17 -3.15
N ALA A 69 41.98 13.83 -2.89
CA ALA A 69 41.14 13.14 -3.87
C ALA A 69 40.32 14.20 -4.64
N PRO A 70 40.22 14.13 -5.98
CA PRO A 70 39.52 15.14 -6.78
C PRO A 70 38.05 15.19 -6.38
N THR A 71 37.59 16.38 -6.01
CA THR A 71 36.17 16.70 -5.85
C THR A 71 35.51 16.73 -7.23
N THR A 72 35.22 15.56 -7.78
CA THR A 72 34.17 15.44 -8.79
C THR A 72 32.93 14.90 -8.08
N SER A 73 32.28 15.78 -7.31
CA SER A 73 30.86 15.61 -7.04
C SER A 73 30.15 16.01 -8.33
N ALA A 74 30.09 15.09 -9.28
CA ALA A 74 29.05 15.18 -10.30
C ALA A 74 27.74 14.96 -9.55
N ALA A 75 27.07 16.06 -9.20
CA ALA A 75 25.71 16.00 -8.71
C ALA A 75 24.92 15.16 -9.72
N ALA A 76 24.41 14.02 -9.28
CA ALA A 76 23.48 13.26 -10.09
C ALA A 76 22.37 14.25 -10.50
N GLU A 77 22.16 14.41 -11.81
CA GLU A 77 21.01 15.13 -12.37
C GLU A 77 19.75 14.40 -11.92
N ARG A 78 19.30 14.66 -10.69
CA ARG A 78 17.96 14.33 -10.27
C ARG A 78 17.07 15.36 -10.96
N PRO A 79 16.08 14.94 -11.75
CA PRO A 79 15.08 15.85 -12.26
C PRO A 79 14.56 16.73 -11.12
N GLU A 80 14.55 18.04 -11.33
CA GLU A 80 14.02 18.97 -10.36
C GLU A 80 12.55 18.59 -10.05
N PRO A 81 12.08 18.76 -8.81
CA PRO A 81 10.68 18.55 -8.49
C PRO A 81 9.81 19.38 -9.43
N VAL A 82 9.01 18.71 -10.25
CA VAL A 82 8.03 19.39 -11.09
C VAL A 82 7.10 20.17 -10.17
N GLN A 83 7.11 21.50 -10.29
CA GLN A 83 6.16 22.32 -9.57
C GLN A 83 4.78 22.06 -10.15
N PRO A 84 3.74 21.79 -9.33
CA PRO A 84 2.39 21.60 -9.84
C PRO A 84 1.98 22.85 -10.62
N THR A 85 1.85 22.74 -11.94
CA THR A 85 1.25 23.82 -12.72
C THR A 85 -0.19 23.94 -12.27
N ALA A 86 -0.59 25.11 -11.75
CA ALA A 86 -1.91 25.39 -11.18
C ALA A 86 -3.08 25.23 -12.17
N THR A 87 -2.81 24.82 -13.40
CA THR A 87 -3.81 24.36 -14.35
C THR A 87 -4.09 22.89 -14.08
N ALA A 88 -4.86 22.61 -13.03
CA ALA A 88 -5.57 21.34 -12.97
C ALA A 88 -6.39 21.23 -14.27
N PRO A 89 -6.33 20.10 -15.01
CA PRO A 89 -7.23 19.91 -16.13
C PRO A 89 -8.66 20.10 -15.61
N ASP A 90 -9.42 20.99 -16.24
CA ASP A 90 -10.84 21.15 -15.97
C ASP A 90 -11.47 19.78 -16.26
N ASN A 91 -11.85 19.06 -15.20
CA ASN A 91 -12.42 17.74 -15.35
C ASN A 91 -13.68 17.89 -16.20
N PRO A 92 -13.79 17.17 -17.33
CA PRO A 92 -14.95 17.29 -18.19
C PRO A 92 -16.23 17.05 -17.38
N PRO A 93 -17.31 17.78 -17.66
CA PRO A 93 -18.55 17.62 -16.91
C PRO A 93 -19.02 16.18 -16.96
N LEU A 94 -19.43 15.66 -15.80
CA LEU A 94 -19.91 14.28 -15.66
C LEU A 94 -21.07 14.01 -16.61
N SER A 95 -20.96 12.93 -17.38
CA SER A 95 -22.05 12.46 -18.24
C SER A 95 -23.20 11.90 -17.39
N ALA A 96 -24.39 11.75 -18.00
CA ALA A 96 -25.54 11.14 -17.32
C ALA A 96 -25.25 9.70 -16.84
N LYS A 97 -24.40 8.97 -17.58
CA LYS A 97 -23.93 7.63 -17.25
C LYS A 97 -23.02 7.65 -16.01
N ASP A 98 -22.10 8.61 -15.96
CA ASP A 98 -21.20 8.79 -14.81
C ASP A 98 -22.00 9.07 -13.54
N GLN A 99 -22.98 9.96 -13.63
CA GLN A 99 -23.86 10.30 -12.51
C GLN A 99 -24.69 9.08 -12.05
N ALA A 100 -25.26 8.31 -12.97
CA ALA A 100 -26.03 7.12 -12.63
C ALA A 100 -25.17 6.06 -11.92
N PHE A 101 -23.92 5.89 -12.35
CA PHE A 101 -22.97 4.98 -11.70
C PHE A 101 -22.62 5.44 -10.28
N LEU A 102 -22.30 6.73 -10.10
CA LEU A 102 -21.97 7.31 -8.80
C LEU A 102 -23.15 7.27 -7.82
N ASP A 103 -24.36 7.52 -8.30
CA ASP A 103 -25.58 7.43 -7.50
C ASP A 103 -25.84 6.00 -7.02
N GLU A 104 -25.61 5.01 -7.88
CA GLU A 104 -25.79 3.60 -7.52
C GLU A 104 -24.73 3.09 -6.53
N LEU A 105 -23.48 3.57 -6.64
CA LEU A 105 -22.47 3.34 -5.61
C LEU A 105 -22.89 3.92 -4.26
N LYS A 106 -23.39 5.16 -4.26
CA LYS A 106 -23.83 5.85 -3.05
C LYS A 106 -24.98 5.12 -2.35
N LYS A 107 -25.96 4.61 -3.11
CA LYS A 107 -27.05 3.79 -2.56
C LYS A 107 -26.55 2.53 -1.86
N ARG A 108 -25.43 1.97 -2.33
CA ARG A 108 -24.79 0.78 -1.75
C ARG A 108 -23.78 1.10 -0.65
N GLY A 109 -23.69 2.37 -0.23
CA GLY A 109 -22.84 2.81 0.86
C GLY A 109 -21.39 3.09 0.47
N VAL A 110 -21.05 3.10 -0.82
CA VAL A 110 -19.72 3.45 -1.33
C VAL A 110 -19.76 4.89 -1.81
N VAL A 111 -19.02 5.78 -1.12
CA VAL A 111 -18.91 7.19 -1.49
C VAL A 111 -17.42 7.52 -1.68
N PRO A 112 -16.93 7.52 -2.93
CA PRO A 112 -15.54 7.83 -3.21
C PRO A 112 -15.20 9.28 -2.88
N SER A 113 -13.93 9.55 -2.55
CA SER A 113 -13.46 10.92 -2.26
C SER A 113 -13.62 11.87 -3.44
N SER A 114 -13.48 11.34 -4.65
CA SER A 114 -13.68 12.07 -5.90
C SER A 114 -14.34 11.16 -6.95
N PRO A 115 -15.15 11.72 -7.85
CA PRO A 115 -15.82 10.94 -8.89
C PRO A 115 -14.82 10.21 -9.81
N ASP A 116 -13.66 10.81 -10.08
CA ASP A 116 -12.62 10.24 -10.96
C ASP A 116 -12.11 8.87 -10.51
N ILE A 117 -11.99 8.64 -9.20
CA ILE A 117 -11.57 7.33 -8.64
C ILE A 117 -12.58 6.25 -9.07
N ALA A 118 -13.86 6.57 -8.92
CA ALA A 118 -14.95 5.67 -9.25
C ALA A 118 -15.03 5.40 -10.76
N LEU A 119 -14.92 6.45 -11.58
CA LEU A 119 -15.02 6.35 -13.02
C LEU A 119 -13.82 5.62 -13.62
N THR A 120 -12.62 5.82 -13.06
CA THR A 120 -11.43 5.06 -13.43
C THR A 120 -11.62 3.57 -13.13
N ALA A 121 -12.15 3.22 -11.96
CA ALA A 121 -12.45 1.84 -11.62
C ALA A 121 -13.50 1.24 -12.57
N ALA A 122 -14.57 1.98 -12.88
CA ALA A 122 -15.61 1.54 -13.81
C ALA A 122 -15.05 1.30 -15.22
N ASN A 123 -14.28 2.24 -15.75
CA ASN A 123 -13.61 2.11 -17.05
C ASN A 123 -12.67 0.89 -17.08
N TYR A 124 -11.92 0.65 -16.00
CA TYR A 124 -11.04 -0.52 -15.91
C TYR A 124 -11.84 -1.83 -15.91
N VAL A 125 -12.93 -1.93 -15.14
CA VAL A 125 -13.81 -3.12 -15.13
C VAL A 125 -14.31 -3.41 -16.55
N CYS A 126 -14.79 -2.39 -17.26
CA CYS A 126 -15.35 -2.60 -18.59
C CYS A 126 -14.29 -3.01 -19.61
N GLN A 127 -13.12 -2.38 -19.57
CA GLN A 127 -11.99 -2.74 -20.44
C GLN A 127 -11.45 -4.14 -20.12
N GLY A 128 -11.30 -4.48 -18.83
CA GLY A 128 -10.84 -5.79 -18.40
C GLY A 128 -11.79 -6.89 -18.89
N LYS A 129 -13.10 -6.70 -18.72
CA LYS A 129 -14.10 -7.65 -19.21
C LYS A 129 -14.10 -7.77 -20.74
N ALA A 130 -14.02 -6.64 -21.45
CA ALA A 130 -13.95 -6.64 -22.91
C ALA A 130 -12.68 -7.33 -23.44
N SER A 131 -11.60 -7.27 -22.68
CA SER A 131 -10.31 -7.90 -23.01
C SER A 131 -10.19 -9.36 -22.52
N GLY A 132 -11.21 -9.89 -21.85
CA GLY A 132 -11.20 -11.26 -21.32
C GLY A 132 -10.32 -11.44 -20.08
N ALA A 133 -10.01 -10.37 -19.34
CA ALA A 133 -9.30 -10.45 -18.08
C ALA A 133 -10.09 -11.31 -17.07
N SER A 134 -9.37 -12.01 -16.19
CA SER A 134 -10.01 -12.84 -15.17
C SER A 134 -10.71 -11.98 -14.10
N ASP A 135 -11.79 -12.50 -13.51
CA ASP A 135 -12.48 -11.82 -12.40
C ASP A 135 -11.55 -11.54 -11.21
N GLN A 136 -10.55 -12.41 -10.99
CA GLN A 136 -9.53 -12.23 -9.97
C GLN A 136 -8.63 -11.03 -10.24
N GLU A 137 -8.21 -10.84 -11.50
CA GLU A 137 -7.41 -9.68 -11.90
C GLU A 137 -8.21 -8.38 -11.73
N ILE A 138 -9.45 -8.39 -12.21
CA ILE A 138 -10.34 -7.24 -12.11
C ILE A 138 -10.58 -6.86 -10.65
N SER A 139 -10.90 -7.86 -9.81
CA SER A 139 -11.14 -7.63 -8.39
C SER A 139 -9.89 -7.19 -7.64
N THR A 140 -8.71 -7.72 -7.96
CA THR A 140 -7.45 -7.29 -7.34
C THR A 140 -7.21 -5.80 -7.55
N TYR A 141 -7.34 -5.33 -8.79
CA TYR A 141 -7.14 -3.92 -9.11
C TYR A 141 -8.21 -3.03 -8.47
N VAL A 142 -9.49 -3.40 -8.57
CA VAL A 142 -10.59 -2.59 -8.03
C VAL A 142 -10.56 -2.55 -6.50
N ASN A 143 -10.18 -3.65 -5.83
CA ASN A 143 -9.96 -3.66 -4.38
C ASN A 143 -8.81 -2.72 -4.01
N ALA A 144 -7.71 -2.72 -4.76
CA ALA A 144 -6.59 -1.80 -4.51
C ALA A 144 -7.02 -0.34 -4.66
N MET A 145 -7.84 -0.01 -5.67
CA MET A 145 -8.41 1.33 -5.82
C MET A 145 -9.34 1.70 -4.67
N ALA A 146 -10.26 0.80 -4.29
CA ALA A 146 -11.21 1.04 -3.22
C ALA A 146 -10.50 1.25 -1.87
N GLY A 147 -9.47 0.47 -1.57
CA GLY A 147 -8.70 0.59 -0.33
C GLY A 147 -7.75 1.79 -0.29
N SER A 148 -7.39 2.33 -1.46
CA SER A 148 -6.54 3.53 -1.57
C SER A 148 -7.35 4.84 -1.59
N ASP A 149 -8.68 4.76 -1.67
CA ASP A 149 -9.55 5.94 -1.63
C ASP A 149 -9.49 6.59 -0.23
N PRO A 150 -9.19 7.90 -0.11
CA PRO A 150 -9.15 8.58 1.18
C PRO A 150 -10.46 8.55 2.00
N ALA A 151 -11.59 8.28 1.36
CA ALA A 151 -12.91 8.18 1.98
C ALA A 151 -13.25 6.75 2.40
N PHE A 152 -12.39 5.78 2.09
CA PHE A 152 -12.58 4.40 2.50
C PHE A 152 -12.41 4.26 4.02
N ASP A 153 -13.40 3.63 4.66
CA ASP A 153 -13.40 3.34 6.08
C ASP A 153 -13.52 1.83 6.30
N PRO A 154 -12.43 1.14 6.67
CA PRO A 154 -12.44 -0.31 6.86
C PRO A 154 -13.36 -0.75 8.01
N ASN A 155 -13.76 0.15 8.92
CA ASN A 155 -14.70 -0.17 10.00
C ASN A 155 -16.15 -0.22 9.50
N LYS A 156 -16.47 0.41 8.36
CA LYS A 156 -17.80 0.40 7.77
C LYS A 156 -18.00 -0.71 6.76
N MET A 157 -16.95 -1.05 6.01
CA MET A 157 -17.00 -2.05 4.94
C MET A 157 -15.61 -2.60 4.66
N SER A 158 -15.50 -3.91 4.40
CA SER A 158 -14.23 -4.49 3.95
C SER A 158 -13.88 -4.02 2.55
N VAL A 159 -12.58 -4.01 2.22
CA VAL A 159 -12.11 -3.57 0.90
C VAL A 159 -12.63 -4.49 -0.21
N GLU A 160 -12.73 -5.78 0.06
CA GLU A 160 -13.26 -6.77 -0.88
C GLU A 160 -14.76 -6.54 -1.14
N GLN A 161 -15.51 -6.18 -0.10
CA GLN A 161 -16.92 -5.84 -0.27
C GLN A 161 -17.10 -4.53 -1.05
N ALA A 162 -16.29 -3.51 -0.78
CA ALA A 162 -16.32 -2.26 -1.53
C ALA A 162 -15.95 -2.48 -3.01
N GLY A 163 -14.88 -3.24 -3.28
CA GLY A 163 -14.48 -3.56 -4.64
C GLY A 163 -15.50 -4.41 -5.38
N LYS A 164 -16.15 -5.37 -4.70
CA LYS A 164 -17.29 -6.11 -5.26
C LYS A 164 -18.43 -5.15 -5.66
N ILE A 165 -18.76 -4.17 -4.83
CA ILE A 165 -19.78 -3.16 -5.14
C ILE A 165 -19.40 -2.38 -6.39
N TYR A 166 -18.15 -1.91 -6.49
CA TYR A 166 -17.64 -1.25 -7.70
C TYR A 166 -17.82 -2.10 -8.96
N ILE A 167 -17.40 -3.37 -8.94
CA ILE A 167 -17.45 -4.27 -10.10
C ILE A 167 -18.89 -4.59 -10.51
N ASP A 168 -19.74 -4.92 -9.54
CA ASP A 168 -21.15 -5.22 -9.77
C ASP A 168 -21.86 -4.00 -10.37
N THR A 169 -21.70 -2.83 -9.75
CA THR A 169 -22.35 -1.59 -10.19
C THR A 169 -21.83 -1.21 -11.58
N ALA A 170 -20.52 -1.25 -11.81
CA ALA A 170 -19.94 -0.93 -13.13
C ALA A 170 -20.46 -1.88 -14.21
N THR A 171 -20.53 -3.18 -13.92
CA THR A 171 -21.08 -4.18 -14.86
C THR A 171 -22.54 -3.90 -15.20
N GLN A 172 -23.35 -3.49 -14.23
CA GLN A 172 -24.80 -3.31 -14.42
C GLN A 172 -25.15 -1.96 -15.06
N THR A 173 -24.47 -0.88 -14.66
CA THR A 173 -24.89 0.49 -14.98
C THR A 173 -23.91 1.22 -15.90
N TYR A 174 -22.70 0.69 -16.10
CA TYR A 174 -21.64 1.41 -16.80
C TYR A 174 -21.09 0.67 -18.04
N CYS A 175 -20.81 -0.63 -18.01
CA CYS A 175 -20.11 -1.28 -19.13
C CYS A 175 -20.89 -1.40 -20.45
N ASN A 176 -22.22 -1.30 -20.40
CA ASN A 176 -23.10 -1.54 -21.55
C ASN A 176 -24.06 -0.37 -21.79
N LYS A 177 -23.71 0.83 -21.33
CA LYS A 177 -24.45 2.08 -21.52
C LYS A 177 -23.65 3.05 -22.37
#